data_AF-A0A353MGE1-F1
#
_entry.id   AF-A0A353MGE1-F1
#
_cell.length_a   1.000
_cell.length_b   1.000
_cell.length_c   1.000
_cell.angle_alpha   90.00
_cell.angle_beta   90.00
_cell.angle_gamma   90.00
#
_symmetry.space_group_name_H-M   'P 1'
#
loop_
_entity.id
_entity.type
_entity.pdbx_description
1 polymer ?
#
loop_
_entity_poly.entity_id
_entity_poly.type
_entity_poly.pdbx_seq_one_letter_code
_entity_poly.pdbx_strand_id
1 'polypeptide(L)'
;MAELCEEGFDVLKVDKRDFVPTTLEDELRVDKLCSDLLHRFYCESMEAGLSPEEATGLAGAADYFIRDFVVSIKSRSIFEERPGMVRQFAGNWYIANTMEPMASEIEGYLAGIRAFYRFLHGHQLISLKFLQAIESECSQLDYYAGRIESFWDITGDGYLAWEQECTLKD
;
A
#
# COMPACT_ATOMS: atom_id res chain seq x y z
N MET A 1 -11.67 -10.20 -37.11
CA MET A 1 -12.80 -9.60 -36.38
C MET A 1 -12.24 -9.03 -35.09
N ALA A 2 -11.58 -7.87 -35.21
CA ALA A 2 -11.01 -7.14 -34.09
C ALA A 2 -11.93 -5.94 -33.87
N GLU A 3 -12.91 -6.09 -32.98
CA GLU A 3 -13.63 -4.97 -32.41
C GLU A 3 -12.98 -4.69 -31.07
N LEU A 4 -12.06 -3.73 -31.10
CA LEU A 4 -11.52 -3.05 -29.93
C LEU A 4 -12.67 -2.23 -29.34
N CYS A 5 -13.27 -2.71 -28.25
CA CYS A 5 -13.97 -1.84 -27.32
C CYS A 5 -12.92 -0.98 -26.61
N GLU A 6 -12.51 0.12 -27.26
CA GLU A 6 -11.95 1.27 -26.56
C GLU A 6 -13.10 1.97 -25.83
N GLU A 7 -13.55 1.39 -24.72
CA GLU A 7 -14.25 2.16 -23.71
C GLU A 7 -13.24 3.17 -23.17
N GLY A 8 -13.51 4.45 -23.40
CA GLY A 8 -12.63 5.53 -22.99
C GLY A 8 -12.48 5.55 -21.48
N PHE A 9 -11.45 4.91 -20.96
CA PHE A 9 -11.01 5.10 -19.59
C PHE A 9 -10.70 6.60 -19.41
N ASP A 10 -11.43 7.26 -18.51
CA ASP A 10 -11.07 8.59 -18.04
C ASP A 10 -9.73 8.48 -17.30
N VAL A 11 -8.64 8.70 -18.03
CA VAL A 11 -7.29 8.60 -17.47
C VAL A 11 -7.09 9.76 -16.49
N LEU A 12 -6.99 9.44 -15.21
CA LEU A 12 -6.67 10.39 -14.14
C LEU A 12 -5.37 11.13 -14.47
N LYS A 13 -5.45 12.46 -14.50
CA LYS A 13 -4.29 13.33 -14.66
C LYS A 13 -3.81 13.79 -13.29
N VAL A 14 -2.67 13.26 -12.88
CA VAL A 14 -2.01 13.59 -11.61
C VAL A 14 -0.62 14.14 -11.88
N ASP A 15 -0.27 15.28 -11.27
CA ASP A 15 1.12 15.71 -11.23
C ASP A 15 1.82 15.01 -10.05
N LYS A 16 2.66 14.02 -10.38
CA LYS A 16 3.37 13.21 -9.37
C LYS A 16 4.29 14.05 -8.47
N ARG A 17 4.71 15.24 -8.92
CA ARG A 17 5.55 16.15 -8.13
C ARG A 17 4.80 16.74 -6.94
N ASP A 18 3.47 16.83 -7.04
CA ASP A 18 2.62 17.22 -5.92
C ASP A 18 2.54 16.12 -4.84
N PHE A 19 3.13 14.95 -5.04
CA PHE A 19 3.10 13.87 -4.05
C PHE A 19 4.41 13.74 -3.28
N VAL A 20 5.31 14.73 -3.34
CA VAL A 20 6.60 14.70 -2.64
C VAL A 20 6.50 15.51 -1.34
N PRO A 21 6.54 14.86 -0.16
CA PRO A 21 6.52 15.57 1.12
C PRO A 21 7.94 15.99 1.52
N THR A 22 8.27 17.29 1.40
CA THR A 22 9.57 17.83 1.84
C THR A 22 9.48 18.69 3.09
N THR A 23 8.27 19.11 3.47
CA THR A 23 7.96 19.96 4.60
C THR A 23 6.67 19.50 5.27
N LEU A 24 6.40 19.97 6.49
CA LEU A 24 5.13 19.69 7.18
C LEU A 24 3.91 20.18 6.40
N GLU A 25 4.02 21.31 5.69
CA GLU A 25 2.93 21.80 4.83
C GLU A 25 2.72 20.87 3.62
N ASP A 26 3.80 20.33 3.07
CA ASP A 26 3.71 19.31 2.03
C ASP A 26 3.05 18.03 2.55
N GLU A 27 3.32 17.60 3.78
CA GLU A 27 2.66 16.41 4.36
C GLU A 27 1.14 16.57 4.39
N LEU A 28 0.62 17.73 4.81
CA LEU A 28 -0.83 18.01 4.79
C LEU A 28 -1.41 18.03 3.37
N ARG A 29 -0.65 18.57 2.41
CA ARG A 29 -1.04 18.62 1.00
C ARG A 29 -1.07 17.22 0.39
N VAL A 30 -0.04 16.42 0.62
CA VAL A 30 0.08 15.04 0.14
C VAL A 30 -0.97 14.16 0.80
N ASP A 31 -1.25 14.33 2.10
CA ASP A 31 -2.31 13.63 2.82
C ASP A 31 -3.68 13.83 2.14
N LYS A 32 -4.02 15.09 1.85
CA LYS A 32 -5.25 15.43 1.14
C LYS A 32 -5.30 14.81 -0.26
N LEU A 33 -4.21 14.90 -1.02
CA LEU A 33 -4.12 14.34 -2.37
C LEU A 33 -4.26 12.80 -2.37
N CYS A 34 -3.70 12.12 -1.36
CA CYS A 34 -3.87 10.69 -1.19
C CYS A 34 -5.32 10.34 -0.84
N SER A 35 -5.95 11.10 0.06
CA SER A 35 -7.38 10.95 0.38
C SER A 35 -8.28 11.10 -0.85
N ASP A 36 -8.03 12.11 -1.69
CA ASP A 36 -8.77 12.32 -2.93
C ASP A 36 -8.59 11.15 -3.92
N LEU A 37 -7.36 10.61 -4.05
CA LEU A 37 -7.09 9.42 -4.88
C LEU A 37 -7.76 8.16 -4.34
N LEU A 38 -7.76 7.96 -3.03
CA LEU A 38 -8.41 6.81 -2.38
C LEU A 38 -9.92 6.88 -2.52
N HIS A 39 -10.50 8.07 -2.43
CA HIS A 39 -11.91 8.28 -2.71
C HIS A 39 -12.25 7.94 -4.17
N ARG A 40 -11.40 8.33 -5.12
CA ARG A 40 -11.59 7.96 -6.53
C ARG A 40 -11.47 6.45 -6.74
N PHE A 41 -10.48 5.80 -6.13
CA PHE A 41 -10.34 4.35 -6.13
C PHE A 41 -11.59 3.64 -5.58
N TYR A 42 -12.15 4.13 -4.47
CA TYR A 42 -13.40 3.64 -3.91
C TYR A 42 -14.56 3.75 -4.90
N CYS A 43 -14.75 4.92 -5.52
CA CYS A 43 -15.81 5.15 -6.50
C CYS A 43 -15.69 4.21 -7.71
N GLU A 44 -14.50 4.11 -8.30
CA GLU A 44 -14.28 3.22 -9.46
C GLU A 44 -14.40 1.74 -9.11
N SER A 45 -14.04 1.36 -7.88
CA SER A 45 -14.24 -0.01 -7.39
C SER A 45 -15.74 -0.36 -7.33
N MET A 46 -16.58 0.56 -6.86
CA MET A 46 -18.03 0.36 -6.87
C MET A 46 -18.61 0.33 -8.30
N GLU A 47 -18.12 1.19 -9.19
CA GLU A 47 -18.53 1.20 -10.60
C GLU A 47 -18.16 -0.11 -11.31
N ALA A 48 -17.04 -0.72 -10.92
CA ALA A 48 -16.60 -2.05 -11.36
C ALA A 48 -17.40 -3.21 -10.73
N GLY A 49 -18.38 -2.91 -9.86
CA GLY A 49 -19.34 -3.88 -9.33
C GLY A 49 -19.07 -4.39 -7.93
N LEU A 50 -18.08 -3.85 -7.21
CA LEU A 50 -17.89 -4.19 -5.80
C LEU A 50 -19.02 -3.60 -4.95
N SER A 51 -19.39 -4.32 -3.89
CA SER A 51 -20.29 -3.78 -2.88
C SER A 51 -19.63 -2.63 -2.10
N PRO A 52 -20.41 -1.74 -1.47
CA PRO A 52 -19.87 -0.68 -0.62
C PRO A 52 -18.96 -1.20 0.50
N GLU A 53 -19.27 -2.37 1.06
CA GLU A 53 -18.47 -3.00 2.12
C GLU A 53 -17.10 -3.44 1.59
N GLU A 54 -17.07 -4.13 0.45
CA GLU A 54 -15.82 -4.58 -0.19
C GLU A 54 -14.96 -3.38 -0.62
N ALA A 55 -15.56 -2.38 -1.25
CA ALA A 55 -14.87 -1.16 -1.67
C ALA A 55 -14.31 -0.38 -0.48
N THR A 56 -15.07 -0.28 0.62
CA THR A 56 -14.62 0.33 1.87
C THR A 56 -13.45 -0.44 2.46
N GLY A 57 -13.53 -1.77 2.50
CA GLY A 57 -12.45 -2.63 3.00
C GLY A 57 -11.15 -2.44 2.23
N LEU A 58 -11.20 -2.44 0.89
CA LEU A 58 -10.02 -2.23 0.06
C LEU A 58 -9.45 -0.82 0.19
N ALA A 59 -10.31 0.21 0.18
CA ALA A 59 -9.87 1.60 0.30
C ALA A 59 -9.27 1.89 1.67
N GLY A 60 -9.88 1.41 2.76
CA GLY A 60 -9.34 1.56 4.11
C GLY A 60 -8.02 0.82 4.30
N ALA A 61 -7.90 -0.38 3.72
CA ALA A 61 -6.64 -1.12 3.73
C ALA A 61 -5.52 -0.39 2.99
N ALA A 62 -5.82 0.19 1.82
CA ALA A 62 -4.87 1.00 1.07
C ALA A 62 -4.52 2.31 1.78
N ASP A 63 -5.51 2.98 2.40
CA ASP A 63 -5.35 4.21 3.19
C ASP A 63 -4.30 4.03 4.30
N TYR A 64 -4.43 2.95 5.07
CA TYR A 64 -3.51 2.62 6.16
C TYR A 64 -2.06 2.41 5.67
N PHE A 65 -1.87 1.79 4.51
CA PHE A 65 -0.54 1.66 3.93
C PHE A 65 0.00 2.99 3.39
N ILE A 66 -0.83 3.74 2.66
CA ILE A 66 -0.38 4.91 1.91
C ILE A 66 -0.12 6.09 2.83
N ARG A 67 -1.12 6.49 3.60
CA ARG A 67 -1.05 7.74 4.37
C ARG A 67 -0.27 7.54 5.65
N ASP A 68 -0.57 6.47 6.39
CA ASP A 68 0.10 6.24 7.67
C ASP A 68 1.52 5.72 7.47
N PHE A 69 1.75 4.78 6.53
CA PHE A 69 3.09 4.24 6.35
C PHE A 69 3.92 4.98 5.29
N VAL A 70 3.51 5.03 4.03
CA VAL A 70 4.35 5.61 2.96
C VAL A 70 4.56 7.12 3.13
N VAL A 71 3.49 7.87 3.41
CA VAL A 71 3.57 9.32 3.54
C VAL A 71 4.06 9.71 4.94
N SER A 72 3.40 9.29 6.01
CA SER A 72 3.73 9.77 7.36
C SER A 72 5.02 9.16 7.92
N ILE A 73 5.21 7.84 7.82
CA ILE A 73 6.37 7.17 8.43
C ILE A 73 7.59 7.19 7.52
N LYS A 74 7.41 6.99 6.21
CA LYS A 74 8.53 6.95 5.25
C LYS A 74 8.83 8.32 4.64
N SER A 75 7.94 9.31 4.76
CA SER A 75 8.07 10.63 4.13
C SER A 75 8.34 10.51 2.63
N ARG A 76 7.61 9.62 1.95
CA ARG A 76 7.80 9.31 0.53
C ARG A 76 6.54 9.56 -0.29
N SER A 77 6.77 9.73 -1.59
CA SER A 77 5.70 9.72 -2.57
C SER A 77 5.23 8.30 -2.84
N ILE A 78 3.92 8.10 -2.96
CA ILE A 78 3.34 6.84 -3.43
C ILE A 78 3.70 6.49 -4.88
N PHE A 79 4.19 7.48 -5.65
CA PHE A 79 4.67 7.30 -7.02
C PHE A 79 6.19 7.11 -7.12
N GLU A 80 6.90 7.12 -5.99
CA GLU A 80 8.29 6.69 -5.97
C GLU A 80 8.31 5.17 -6.18
N GLU A 81 8.70 4.73 -7.39
CA GLU A 81 8.68 3.31 -7.79
C GLU A 81 9.80 2.50 -7.11
N ARG A 82 9.73 2.41 -5.79
CA ARG A 82 10.69 1.77 -4.93
C ARG A 82 10.11 0.46 -4.36
N PRO A 83 10.63 -0.70 -4.82
CA PRO A 83 10.29 -1.99 -4.21
C PRO A 83 10.70 -2.04 -2.73
N GLY A 84 10.05 -2.93 -1.98
CA GLY A 84 10.32 -3.24 -0.58
C GLY A 84 9.42 -2.50 0.40
N MET A 85 8.63 -1.51 -0.03
CA MET A 85 7.75 -0.76 0.87
C MET A 85 6.66 -1.64 1.49
N VAL A 86 6.05 -2.56 0.72
CA VAL A 86 5.04 -3.47 1.26
C VAL A 86 5.69 -4.45 2.24
N ARG A 87 6.89 -4.93 1.91
CA ARG A 87 7.67 -5.77 2.81
C ARG A 87 8.01 -5.07 4.13
N GLN A 88 8.43 -3.82 4.09
CA GLN A 88 8.71 -3.03 5.30
C GLN A 88 7.45 -2.77 6.13
N PHE A 89 6.33 -2.47 5.47
CA PHE A 89 5.04 -2.30 6.13
C PHE A 89 4.60 -3.58 6.83
N ALA A 90 4.37 -4.66 6.08
CA ALA A 90 3.74 -5.86 6.60
C ALA A 90 4.69 -6.76 7.41
N GLY A 91 6.00 -6.72 7.12
CA GLY A 91 7.01 -7.56 7.77
C GLY A 91 7.70 -6.92 8.97
N ASN A 92 7.43 -5.63 9.25
CA ASN A 92 8.05 -4.91 10.37
C ASN A 92 7.09 -3.88 10.97
N TRP A 93 6.76 -2.80 10.26
CA TRP A 93 6.07 -1.65 10.84
C TRP A 93 4.70 -2.03 11.42
N TYR A 94 3.85 -2.69 10.65
CA TYR A 94 2.54 -3.16 11.12
C TYR A 94 2.67 -4.01 12.38
N ILE A 95 3.62 -4.93 12.41
CA ILE A 95 3.82 -5.87 13.52
C ILE A 95 4.27 -5.12 14.79
N ALA A 96 5.23 -4.21 14.66
CA ALA A 96 5.75 -3.45 15.78
C ALA A 96 4.80 -2.34 16.27
N ASN A 97 3.91 -1.84 15.41
CA ASN A 97 2.99 -0.73 15.71
C ASN A 97 1.55 -1.18 16.00
N THR A 98 1.26 -2.48 15.97
CA THR A 98 -0.06 -3.05 16.31
C THR A 98 0.03 -3.78 17.64
N MET A 99 -0.98 -3.62 18.51
CA MET A 99 -0.95 -4.29 19.83
C MET A 99 -1.07 -5.81 19.72
N GLU A 100 -1.89 -6.29 18.79
CA GLU A 100 -2.14 -7.71 18.54
C GLU A 100 -2.09 -7.97 17.03
N PRO A 101 -0.90 -7.95 16.39
CA PRO A 101 -0.79 -8.19 14.96
C PRO A 101 -1.28 -9.60 14.57
N MET A 102 -2.13 -9.68 13.55
CA MET A 102 -2.74 -10.92 13.08
C MET A 102 -2.49 -11.16 11.59
N ALA A 103 -2.17 -12.41 11.24
CA ALA A 103 -1.98 -12.80 9.84
C ALA A 103 -3.26 -12.61 9.00
N SER A 104 -4.45 -12.87 9.56
CA SER A 104 -5.72 -12.64 8.86
C SER A 104 -5.96 -11.16 8.53
N GLU A 105 -5.52 -10.25 9.37
CA GLU A 105 -5.63 -8.81 9.10
C GLU A 105 -4.63 -8.36 8.03
N ILE A 106 -3.38 -8.88 8.08
CA ILE A 106 -2.38 -8.53 7.08
C ILE A 106 -2.78 -8.96 5.68
N GLU A 107 -3.43 -10.11 5.52
CA GLU A 107 -3.99 -10.54 4.24
C GLU A 107 -4.96 -9.49 3.65
N GLY A 108 -5.84 -8.93 4.48
CA GLY A 108 -6.76 -7.86 4.08
C GLY A 108 -6.03 -6.59 3.64
N TYR A 109 -5.02 -6.17 4.41
CA TYR A 109 -4.19 -5.02 4.04
C TYR A 109 -3.47 -5.23 2.70
N LEU A 110 -2.86 -6.39 2.50
CA LEU A 110 -2.15 -6.73 1.26
C LEU A 110 -3.09 -6.80 0.05
N ALA A 111 -4.34 -7.24 0.24
CA ALA A 111 -5.37 -7.20 -0.80
C ALA A 111 -5.72 -5.76 -1.20
N GLY A 112 -5.95 -4.87 -0.24
CA GLY A 112 -6.22 -3.45 -0.49
C GLY A 112 -5.07 -2.75 -1.19
N ILE A 113 -3.83 -2.94 -0.72
CA ILE A 113 -2.61 -2.41 -1.34
C ILE A 113 -2.53 -2.87 -2.81
N ARG A 114 -2.65 -4.17 -3.05
CA ARG A 114 -2.61 -4.73 -4.40
C ARG A 114 -3.67 -4.12 -5.31
N ALA A 115 -4.91 -4.02 -4.84
CA ALA A 115 -6.01 -3.45 -5.61
C ALA A 115 -5.77 -1.98 -5.95
N PHE A 116 -5.27 -1.19 -5.00
CA PHE A 116 -4.96 0.22 -5.22
C PHE A 116 -3.81 0.42 -6.23
N TYR A 117 -2.73 -0.36 -6.15
CA TYR A 117 -1.65 -0.23 -7.13
C TYR A 117 -2.06 -0.71 -8.53
N ARG A 118 -2.98 -1.68 -8.64
CA ARG A 118 -3.61 -2.03 -9.93
C ARG A 118 -4.42 -0.86 -10.50
N PHE A 119 -5.18 -0.17 -9.66
CA PHE A 119 -5.89 1.05 -10.03
C PHE A 119 -4.91 2.13 -10.54
N LEU A 120 -3.83 2.42 -9.81
CA LEU A 120 -2.81 3.39 -10.27
C LEU A 120 -2.22 3.01 -11.63
N HIS A 121 -1.92 1.73 -11.84
CA HIS A 121 -1.42 1.24 -13.12
C HIS A 121 -2.47 1.37 -14.24
N GLY A 122 -3.75 1.09 -13.95
CA GLY A 122 -4.87 1.28 -14.89
C GLY A 122 -4.95 2.71 -15.43
N HIS A 123 -4.63 3.70 -14.60
CA HIS A 123 -4.52 5.10 -15.01
C HIS A 123 -3.13 5.54 -15.47
N GLN A 124 -2.21 4.59 -15.74
CA GLN A 124 -0.86 4.87 -16.24
C GLN A 124 -0.01 5.74 -15.28
N LEU A 125 -0.34 5.72 -13.97
CA LEU A 125 0.37 6.50 -12.95
C LEU A 125 1.63 5.80 -12.43
N ILE A 126 1.80 4.50 -12.71
CA ILE A 126 2.99 3.71 -12.39
C ILE A 126 3.33 2.74 -13.52
N SER A 127 4.57 2.26 -13.55
CA SER A 127 5.02 1.25 -14.49
C SER A 127 4.49 -0.15 -14.16
N LEU A 128 4.32 -0.98 -15.19
CA LEU A 128 3.97 -2.40 -15.03
C LEU A 128 5.01 -3.15 -14.20
N LYS A 129 6.31 -2.83 -14.39
CA LYS A 129 7.40 -3.44 -13.64
C LYS A 129 7.25 -3.19 -12.14
N PHE A 130 6.86 -1.97 -11.77
CA PHE A 130 6.63 -1.63 -10.37
C PHE A 130 5.38 -2.30 -9.80
N LEU A 131 4.28 -2.33 -10.56
CA LEU A 131 3.08 -3.09 -10.17
C LEU A 131 3.43 -4.57 -9.87
N GLN A 132 4.19 -5.23 -10.74
CA GLN A 132 4.60 -6.62 -10.54
C GLN A 132 5.44 -6.82 -9.27
N ALA A 133 6.27 -5.84 -8.90
CA ALA A 133 7.02 -5.89 -7.64
C ALA A 133 6.08 -5.80 -6.43
N ILE A 134 5.12 -4.86 -6.44
CA ILE A 134 4.10 -4.74 -5.39
C ILE A 134 3.27 -6.02 -5.29
N GLU A 135 2.79 -6.56 -6.41
CA GLU A 135 2.01 -7.80 -6.44
C GLU A 135 2.79 -8.99 -5.86
N SER A 136 4.08 -9.08 -6.22
CA SER A 136 4.98 -10.10 -5.69
C SER A 136 5.16 -9.95 -4.18
N GLU A 137 5.36 -8.74 -3.66
CA GLU A 137 5.46 -8.52 -2.21
C GLU A 137 4.16 -8.88 -1.49
N CYS A 138 3.02 -8.39 -1.99
CA CYS A 138 1.69 -8.71 -1.44
C CYS A 138 1.36 -10.21 -1.49
N SER A 139 2.07 -11.03 -2.26
CA SER A 139 1.84 -12.48 -2.35
C SER A 139 2.60 -13.29 -1.30
N GLN A 140 3.48 -12.67 -0.52
CA GLN A 140 4.36 -13.36 0.45
C GLN A 140 3.66 -13.62 1.80
N LEU A 141 2.46 -14.17 1.79
CA LEU A 141 1.63 -14.33 2.99
C LEU A 141 2.32 -15.16 4.08
N ASP A 142 2.87 -16.32 3.71
CA ASP A 142 3.60 -17.20 4.65
C ASP A 142 4.79 -16.49 5.31
N TYR A 143 5.48 -15.62 4.56
CA TYR A 143 6.57 -14.83 5.10
C TYR A 143 6.06 -13.85 6.16
N TYR A 144 4.96 -13.14 5.91
CA TYR A 144 4.40 -12.19 6.89
C TYR A 144 3.83 -12.91 8.12
N ALA A 145 3.18 -14.06 7.94
CA ALA A 145 2.72 -14.90 9.04
C ALA A 145 3.90 -15.35 9.93
N GLY A 146 4.98 -15.87 9.33
CA GLY A 146 6.18 -16.25 10.07
C GLY A 146 6.88 -15.07 10.76
N ARG A 147 6.79 -13.86 10.20
CA ARG A 147 7.29 -12.63 10.84
C ARG A 147 6.49 -12.27 12.10
N ILE A 148 5.17 -12.46 12.09
CA ILE A 148 4.31 -12.25 13.25
C ILE A 148 4.59 -13.31 14.31
N GLU A 149 4.66 -14.60 13.94
CA GLU A 149 4.96 -15.69 14.86
C GLU A 149 6.31 -15.48 15.55
N SER A 150 7.36 -15.21 14.76
CA SER A 150 8.70 -14.93 15.30
C SER A 150 8.76 -13.67 16.16
N PHE A 151 7.86 -12.69 15.96
CA PHE A 151 7.76 -11.52 16.83
C PHE A 151 7.22 -11.88 18.22
N TRP A 152 6.20 -12.74 18.28
CA TRP A 152 5.65 -13.23 19.55
C TRP A 152 6.63 -14.12 20.32
N ASP A 153 7.50 -14.83 19.59
CA ASP A 153 8.53 -15.70 20.17
C ASP A 153 9.79 -14.94 20.64
N ILE A 154 9.84 -13.60 20.51
CA ILE A 154 10.99 -12.81 20.96
C ILE A 154 11.19 -12.97 22.47
N THR A 155 12.41 -13.34 22.85
CA THR A 155 12.86 -13.38 24.24
C THR A 155 14.16 -12.58 24.40
N GLY A 156 14.34 -11.96 25.56
CA GLY A 156 15.51 -11.12 25.84
C GLY A 156 15.69 -9.98 24.82
N ASP A 157 16.90 -9.81 24.31
CA ASP A 157 17.26 -8.74 23.36
C ASP A 157 16.97 -9.09 21.88
N GLY A 158 16.13 -10.11 21.62
CA GLY A 158 15.86 -10.65 20.28
C GLY A 158 15.20 -9.69 19.29
N TYR A 159 14.59 -8.59 19.77
CA TYR A 159 13.91 -7.61 18.93
C TYR A 159 14.83 -6.97 17.89
N LEU A 160 16.07 -6.64 18.25
CA LEU A 160 17.01 -6.01 17.31
C LEU A 160 17.37 -6.93 16.14
N ALA A 161 17.55 -8.22 16.40
CA ALA A 161 17.83 -9.21 15.37
C ALA A 161 16.61 -9.38 14.45
N TRP A 162 15.41 -9.46 15.05
CA TRP A 162 14.16 -9.52 14.30
C TRP A 162 13.95 -8.27 13.43
N GLU A 163 14.20 -7.06 13.93
CA GLU A 163 14.07 -5.79 13.17
C GLU A 163 15.02 -5.74 11.96
N GLN A 164 16.25 -6.23 12.11
CA GLN A 164 17.29 -6.17 11.07
C GLN A 164 16.96 -6.99 9.83
N GLU A 165 16.22 -8.09 9.95
CA GLU A 165 15.80 -8.91 8.80
C GLU A 165 14.88 -8.15 7.83
N CYS A 166 14.17 -7.14 8.32
CA CYS A 166 13.23 -6.35 7.53
C CYS A 166 13.27 -4.88 7.96
N THR A 167 14.45 -4.26 7.93
CA THR A 167 14.64 -2.94 8.55
C THR A 167 13.82 -1.83 7.88
N LEU A 168 13.36 -0.89 8.71
CA LEU A 168 12.71 0.35 8.26
C LEU A 168 13.73 1.43 7.88
N LYS A 169 15.00 1.21 8.20
CA LYS A 169 16.12 2.15 7.97
C LYS A 169 16.57 2.02 6.51
N ASP A 170 15.83 2.66 5.60
CA ASP A 170 16.19 2.91 4.19
C ASP A 170 15.02 3.56 3.42
#